data_AF-A0A0J8B8W8-F1
#
_entry.id   AF-A0A0J8B8W8-F1
#
_cell.length_a   1.000
_cell.length_b   1.000
_cell.length_c   1.000
_cell.angle_alpha   90.00
_cell.angle_beta   90.00
_cell.angle_gamma   90.00
#
_symmetry.space_group_name_H-M   'P 1'
#
loop_
_entity.id
_entity.type
_entity.pdbx_description
1 polymer ?
#
loop_
_entity_poly.entity_id
_entity_poly.type
_entity_poly.pdbx_seq_one_letter_code
_entity_poly.pdbx_strand_id
1 'polypeptide(L)'
;MNRNMWESLACILYSSIPANGAIVHDDSTVPKITLKAKEFNLTVEFYWSPFLTEFNSNHESGKKVLFLDKLSPNSMFWAGADIMVFNSGHWWAQTGKYKRYRVLKSVHYLVIFMHSCIR
;
A
#
# COMPACT_ATOMS: atom_id res chain seq x y z
N MET A 1 4.48 -9.02 -1.21
CA MET A 1 3.42 -9.76 -0.49
C MET A 1 2.05 -9.16 -0.75
N ASN A 2 1.81 -7.89 -0.45
CA ASN A 2 0.50 -7.25 -0.65
C ASN A 2 0.05 -7.21 -2.12
N ARG A 3 0.96 -6.96 -3.06
CA ARG A 3 0.65 -6.99 -4.50
C ARG A 3 0.05 -8.34 -4.90
N ASN A 4 0.61 -9.44 -4.39
CA ASN A 4 0.11 -10.79 -4.66
C ASN A 4 -1.29 -11.02 -4.06
N MET A 5 -1.56 -10.46 -2.87
CA MET A 5 -2.90 -10.51 -2.26
C MET A 5 -3.91 -9.74 -3.12
N TRP A 6 -3.54 -8.55 -3.58
CA TRP A 6 -4.37 -7.76 -4.50
C TRP A 6 -4.60 -8.48 -5.83
N GLU A 7 -3.56 -9.07 -6.43
CA GLU A 7 -3.69 -9.83 -7.69
C GLU A 7 -4.61 -11.05 -7.51
N SER A 8 -4.46 -11.79 -6.41
CA SER A 8 -5.33 -12.93 -6.10
C SER A 8 -6.79 -12.50 -5.96
N LEU A 9 -7.07 -11.42 -5.22
CA LEU A 9 -8.42 -10.87 -5.08
C LEU A 9 -8.97 -10.36 -6.42
N ALA A 10 -8.15 -9.64 -7.19
CA ALA A 10 -8.50 -9.12 -8.50
C ALA A 10 -8.88 -10.26 -9.45
N CYS A 11 -8.15 -11.38 -9.46
CA CYS A 11 -8.48 -12.56 -10.27
C CYS A 11 -9.79 -13.22 -9.84
N ILE A 12 -10.03 -13.36 -8.54
CA ILE A 12 -11.30 -13.91 -8.01
C ILE A 12 -12.47 -13.05 -8.48
N LEU A 13 -12.38 -11.73 -8.31
CA LEU A 13 -13.43 -10.81 -8.72
C LEU A 13 -13.60 -10.80 -10.25
N TYR A 14 -12.50 -10.76 -11.00
CA TYR A 14 -12.52 -10.79 -12.45
C TYR A 14 -13.28 -12.00 -13.01
N SER A 15 -13.15 -13.18 -12.38
CA SER A 15 -13.88 -14.39 -12.79
C SER A 15 -15.40 -14.29 -12.67
N SER A 16 -15.90 -13.39 -11.82
CA SER A 16 -17.33 -13.14 -11.58
C SER A 16 -17.86 -11.93 -12.33
N ILE A 17 -17.00 -11.15 -13.01
CA ILE A 17 -17.38 -9.97 -13.78
C ILE A 17 -17.69 -10.41 -15.23
N PRO A 18 -18.80 -9.95 -15.84
CA PRO A 18 -19.10 -10.22 -17.24
C PRO A 18 -17.97 -9.80 -18.19
N ALA A 19 -17.90 -10.44 -19.35
CA ALA A 19 -16.88 -10.14 -20.36
C ALA A 19 -16.85 -8.62 -20.69
N ASN A 20 -15.65 -8.04 -20.76
CA ASN A 20 -15.41 -6.60 -20.98
C ASN A 20 -15.94 -5.65 -19.87
N GLY A 21 -16.44 -6.21 -18.76
CA GLY A 21 -16.95 -5.47 -17.61
C GLY A 21 -15.86 -4.96 -16.65
N ALA A 22 -14.61 -5.39 -16.81
CA ALA A 22 -13.48 -4.98 -15.98
C ALA A 22 -12.42 -4.20 -16.76
N ILE A 23 -11.81 -3.19 -16.12
CA ILE A 23 -10.62 -2.49 -16.60
C ILE A 23 -9.53 -2.62 -15.54
N VAL A 24 -8.32 -2.99 -15.96
CA VAL A 24 -7.13 -2.97 -15.12
C VAL A 24 -6.21 -1.85 -15.61
N HIS A 25 -5.75 -1.02 -14.70
CA HIS A 25 -4.85 0.09 -14.99
C HIS A 25 -3.66 0.07 -14.01
N ASP A 26 -2.46 0.15 -14.55
CA ASP A 26 -1.21 0.32 -13.79
C ASP A 26 -0.72 1.75 -14.02
N ASP A 27 -0.77 2.55 -12.96
CA ASP A 27 -0.34 3.94 -13.00
C ASP A 27 1.17 3.98 -12.76
N SER A 28 1.92 4.46 -13.75
CA SER A 28 3.37 4.58 -13.63
C SER A 28 3.82 5.82 -12.84
N THR A 29 2.93 6.80 -12.64
CA THR A 29 3.22 8.07 -11.96
C THR A 29 3.01 7.98 -10.45
N VAL A 30 2.00 7.23 -10.03
CA VAL A 30 1.75 6.85 -8.64
C VAL A 30 1.82 5.34 -8.60
N PRO A 31 2.64 4.68 -7.76
CA PRO A 31 2.80 3.22 -7.78
C PRO A 31 1.51 2.53 -7.30
N LYS A 32 0.53 2.48 -8.20
CA LYS A 32 -0.87 2.15 -7.98
C LYS A 32 -1.36 1.24 -9.09
N ILE A 33 -2.02 0.16 -8.70
CA ILE A 33 -2.71 -0.72 -9.64
C ILE A 33 -4.20 -0.74 -9.27
N THR A 34 -5.07 -0.53 -10.25
CA THR A 34 -6.52 -0.43 -10.06
C THR A 34 -7.23 -1.44 -10.94
N LEU A 35 -8.17 -2.20 -10.36
CA LEU A 35 -9.20 -2.94 -11.07
C LEU A 35 -10.52 -2.19 -10.88
N LYS A 36 -11.21 -1.86 -11.98
CA LYS A 36 -12.53 -1.24 -11.96
C LYS A 36 -13.54 -2.16 -12.63
N ALA A 37 -14.56 -2.57 -11.90
CA ALA A 37 -15.70 -3.31 -12.40
C ALA A 37 -16.83 -2.33 -12.75
N LYS A 38 -17.09 -2.13 -14.04
CA LYS A 38 -17.96 -1.05 -14.55
C LYS A 38 -19.40 -1.18 -14.05
N GLU A 39 -19.95 -2.38 -14.04
CA GLU A 39 -21.36 -2.64 -13.72
C GLU A 39 -21.66 -2.66 -12.22
N PHE A 40 -20.63 -2.87 -11.39
CA PHE A 40 -20.79 -3.06 -9.95
C PHE A 40 -20.41 -1.83 -9.13
N ASN A 41 -20.00 -0.73 -9.79
CA ASN A 41 -19.42 0.45 -9.15
C ASN A 41 -18.32 0.08 -8.12
N LEU A 42 -17.54 -0.95 -8.45
CA LEU A 42 -16.52 -1.51 -7.57
C LEU A 42 -15.13 -1.18 -8.11
N THR A 43 -14.27 -0.66 -7.24
CA THR A 43 -12.85 -0.46 -7.52
C THR A 43 -12.01 -1.15 -6.47
N VAL A 44 -10.98 -1.86 -6.92
CA VAL A 44 -10.00 -2.51 -6.04
C VAL A 44 -8.62 -1.96 -6.38
N GLU A 45 -8.01 -1.30 -5.40
CA GLU A 45 -6.79 -0.53 -5.61
C GLU A 45 -5.65 -1.06 -4.73
N PHE A 46 -4.45 -1.12 -5.31
CA PHE A 46 -3.23 -1.42 -4.60
C PHE A 46 -2.32 -0.19 -4.64
N TYR A 47 -1.90 0.29 -3.47
CA TYR A 47 -0.89 1.34 -3.35
C TYR A 47 0.40 0.76 -2.77
N TRP A 48 1.54 1.07 -3.40
CA TRP A 48 2.83 0.68 -2.84
C TRP A 48 3.16 1.51 -1.60
N SER A 49 3.09 0.89 -0.42
CA SER A 49 3.51 1.50 0.83
C SER A 49 4.07 0.45 1.80
N PRO A 50 5.34 0.04 1.62
CA PRO A 50 5.90 -1.14 2.29
C PRO A 50 5.95 -0.99 3.82
N PHE A 51 6.18 0.22 4.31
CA PHE A 51 6.23 0.54 5.73
C PHE A 51 4.98 1.26 6.23
N LEU A 52 4.04 1.63 5.35
CA LEU A 52 2.89 2.52 5.62
C LEU A 52 3.26 3.94 6.09
N THR A 53 4.51 4.18 6.44
CA THR A 53 5.06 5.45 6.86
C THR A 53 5.99 6.04 5.80
N GLU A 54 6.39 7.29 5.99
CA GLU A 54 7.30 7.98 5.08
C GLU A 54 8.69 7.32 5.10
N PHE A 55 9.13 6.88 3.93
CA PHE A 55 10.44 6.29 3.72
C PHE A 55 11.24 7.16 2.76
N ASN A 56 12.33 7.76 3.25
CA ASN A 56 13.22 8.59 2.46
C ASN A 56 14.53 7.84 2.18
N SER A 57 14.70 7.38 0.93
CA SER A 57 15.92 6.70 0.50
C SER A 57 17.08 7.65 0.19
N ASN A 58 16.79 8.93 -0.02
CA ASN A 58 17.72 9.96 -0.51
C ASN A 58 17.88 11.09 0.51
N HIS A 59 17.83 10.76 1.81
CA HIS A 59 17.97 11.74 2.89
C HIS A 59 19.38 12.37 2.87
N GLU A 60 19.48 13.65 3.23
CA GLU A 60 20.71 14.46 3.18
C GLU A 60 21.91 13.79 3.89
N SER A 61 21.65 13.01 4.93
CA SER A 61 22.67 12.23 5.64
C SER A 61 23.24 11.04 4.86
N GLY A 62 22.83 10.81 3.62
CA GLY A 62 23.19 9.65 2.79
C GLY A 62 22.64 8.29 3.30
N LYS A 63 21.70 8.32 4.25
CA LYS A 63 21.13 7.11 4.88
C LYS A 63 19.68 6.95 4.45
N LYS A 64 19.21 5.71 4.35
CA LYS A 64 17.79 5.40 4.17
C LYS A 64 17.07 5.58 5.50
N VAL A 65 16.17 6.56 5.58
CA VAL A 65 15.48 6.97 6.81
C VAL A 65 14.01 6.57 6.72
N LEU A 66 13.50 6.00 7.81
CA LEU A 66 12.08 5.75 7.99
C LEU A 66 11.56 6.67 9.08
N PHE A 67 10.58 7.50 8.75
CA PHE A 67 9.89 8.36 9.71
C PHE A 67 8.66 7.60 10.22
N LEU A 68 8.59 7.34 11.52
CA LEU A 68 7.49 6.57 12.11
C LEU A 68 6.29 7.45 12.40
N ASP A 69 6.51 8.74 12.64
CA ASP A 69 5.51 9.76 12.96
C ASP A 69 4.79 10.34 11.73
N LYS A 70 5.21 9.96 10.53
CA LYS A 70 4.65 10.44 9.27
C LYS A 70 4.10 9.29 8.43
N LEU A 71 2.86 9.39 7.99
CA LEU A 71 2.30 8.45 7.04
C LEU A 71 3.00 8.56 5.68
N SER A 72 2.96 7.46 4.92
CA SER A 72 3.42 7.45 3.54
C SER A 72 2.74 8.56 2.74
N PRO A 73 3.43 9.25 1.81
CA PRO A 73 2.78 10.23 0.93
C PRO A 73 1.57 9.65 0.18
N ASN A 74 1.57 8.35 -0.09
CA ASN A 74 0.45 7.65 -0.72
C ASN A 74 -0.82 7.63 0.14
N SER A 75 -0.74 7.92 1.45
CA SER A 75 -1.89 7.94 2.35
C SER A 75 -2.95 8.95 1.98
N MET A 76 -2.56 10.02 1.26
CA MET A 76 -3.51 10.99 0.72
C MET A 76 -4.54 10.37 -0.23
N PHE A 77 -4.18 9.25 -0.88
CA PHE A 77 -5.06 8.56 -1.83
C PHE A 77 -5.92 7.47 -1.19
N TRP A 78 -5.66 7.11 0.08
CA TRP A 78 -6.44 6.07 0.76
C TRP A 78 -7.75 6.63 1.34
N ALA A 79 -7.82 7.97 1.48
CA ALA A 79 -8.99 8.65 1.99
C ALA A 79 -10.21 8.38 1.11
N GLY A 80 -11.31 7.95 1.74
CA GLY A 80 -12.56 7.63 1.05
C GLY A 80 -12.72 6.16 0.65
N ALA A 81 -11.73 5.30 0.91
CA ALA A 81 -11.90 3.85 0.74
C ALA A 81 -12.93 3.28 1.72
N ASP A 82 -13.84 2.43 1.21
CA ASP A 82 -14.84 1.73 2.04
C ASP A 82 -14.21 0.61 2.87
N ILE A 83 -13.16 -0.03 2.35
CA ILE A 83 -12.41 -1.09 3.03
C ILE A 83 -10.93 -0.87 2.76
N MET A 84 -10.12 -0.86 3.83
CA MET A 84 -8.67 -0.79 3.74
C MET A 84 -8.04 -2.06 4.31
N VAL A 85 -7.11 -2.65 3.55
CA VAL A 85 -6.34 -3.81 3.97
C VAL A 85 -4.86 -3.45 3.90
N PHE A 86 -4.22 -3.38 5.07
CA PHE A 86 -2.79 -3.10 5.18
C PHE A 86 -1.99 -4.39 5.38
N ASN A 87 -0.72 -4.41 5.02
CA ASN A 87 0.20 -5.47 5.43
C ASN A 87 1.63 -4.94 5.27
N SER A 88 2.39 -4.86 6.36
CA SER A 88 3.75 -4.31 6.32
C SER A 88 4.77 -5.20 7.02
N GLY A 89 4.33 -6.27 7.71
CA GLY A 89 5.16 -7.06 8.61
C GLY A 89 6.46 -7.59 7.99
N HIS A 90 6.40 -8.05 6.74
CA HIS A 90 7.58 -8.56 6.02
C HIS A 90 8.72 -7.53 5.90
N TRP A 91 8.41 -6.23 5.79
CA TRP A 91 9.40 -5.18 5.59
C TRP A 91 10.12 -4.78 6.89
N TRP A 92 9.45 -4.90 8.03
CA TRP A 92 10.02 -4.59 9.35
C TRP A 92 11.04 -5.64 9.80
N ALA A 93 10.82 -6.91 9.43
CA ALA A 93 11.62 -8.05 9.87
C ALA A 93 12.92 -8.26 9.06
N GLN A 94 13.21 -7.43 8.05
CA GLN A 94 14.41 -7.59 7.21
C GLN A 94 15.69 -7.26 7.99
N THR A 95 16.68 -8.15 7.92
CA THR A 95 17.98 -8.02 8.59
C THR A 95 19.15 -8.07 7.60
N GLY A 96 20.35 -7.73 8.08
CA GLY A 96 21.59 -7.77 7.29
C GLY A 96 21.51 -6.93 6.01
N LYS A 97 21.96 -7.50 4.89
CA LYS A 97 21.99 -6.84 3.57
C LYS A 97 20.61 -6.49 3.01
N TYR A 98 19.55 -7.12 3.51
CA TYR A 98 18.19 -6.91 3.04
C TYR A 98 17.48 -5.76 3.77
N LYS A 99 18.02 -5.29 4.89
CA LYS A 99 17.42 -4.21 5.68
C LYS A 99 17.35 -2.93 4.86
N ARG A 100 16.12 -2.45 4.61
CA ARG A 100 15.86 -1.32 3.70
C ARG A 100 16.06 0.05 4.35
N TYR A 101 16.00 0.16 5.67
CA TYR A 101 16.22 1.40 6.42
C TYR A 101 17.43 1.29 7.35
N ARG A 102 18.14 2.39 7.56
CA ARG A 102 19.28 2.47 8.48
C ARG A 102 18.96 3.27 9.73
N VAL A 103 18.04 4.23 9.64
CA VAL A 103 17.66 5.13 10.74
C VAL A 103 16.15 5.14 10.86
N LEU A 104 15.66 5.04 12.09
CA LEU A 104 14.27 5.31 12.45
C LEU A 104 14.23 6.71 13.07
N LYS A 105 13.32 7.56 12.59
CA LYS A 105 13.01 8.85 13.20
C LYS A 105 11.58 8.81 13.73
N SER A 106 11.38 9.26 14.96
CA SER A 106 10.08 9.29 15.61
C SER A 106 10.13 10.30 16.75
N VAL A 107 9.15 11.19 16.80
CA VAL A 107 8.86 12.02 17.99
C VAL A 107 7.70 11.44 18.83
N HIS A 108 6.86 10.60 18.21
CA HIS A 108 5.79 9.83 18.85
C HIS A 108 5.68 8.44 18.18
N TYR A 109 5.40 7.38 18.95
CA TYR A 109 5.19 6.04 18.41
C TYR A 109 3.87 5.98 17.63
N LEU A 110 3.95 5.79 16.32
CA LEU A 110 2.78 5.46 15.51
C LEU A 110 2.47 3.97 15.66
N VAL A 111 1.35 3.66 16.31
CA VAL A 111 0.78 2.32 16.29
C VAL A 111 -0.26 2.29 15.17
N ILE A 112 0.07 1.63 14.07
CA ILE A 112 -0.89 1.40 12.98
C ILE A 112 -1.80 0.27 13.41
N PHE A 113 -2.95 0.61 13.99
CA PHE A 113 -4.01 -0.37 14.22
C PHE A 113 -4.64 -0.73 12.87
N MET A 114 -4.44 -1.98 12.48
CA MET A 114 -5.14 -2.59 11.36
C MET A 114 -6.59 -2.90 11.75
N HIS A 115 -7.42 -1.87 11.89
CA HIS A 115 -8.86 -2.07 11.91
C HIS A 115 -9.37 -2.02 10.47
N SER A 116 -10.11 -3.06 10.06
CA SER A 116 -11.03 -2.94 8.93
C SER A 116 -11.99 -1.80 9.27
N CYS A 117 -11.81 -0.66 8.62
CA CYS A 117 -12.72 0.47 8.74
C CYS A 117 -13.96 0.16 7.90
N ILE A 118 -14.78 -0.79 8.35
CA ILE A 118 -16.11 -1.00 7.80
C ILE A 118 -16.96 0.10 8.42
N ARG A 119 -17.51 1.01 7.61
CA ARG A 119 -18.49 2.00 8.05
C ARG A 119 -19.75 1.33 8.59
#